data_AF-A0A1H7BTE8-F1
#
_entry.id   AF-A0A1H7BTE8-F1
#
_cell.length_a   1.000
_cell.length_b   1.000
_cell.length_c   1.000
_cell.angle_alpha   90.00
_cell.angle_beta   90.00
_cell.angle_gamma   90.00
#
_symmetry.space_group_name_H-M   'P 1'
#
loop_
_entity.id
_entity.type
_entity.pdbx_description
1 polymer ?
#
loop_
_entity_poly.entity_id
_entity_poly.type
_entity_poly.pdbx_seq_one_letter_code
_entity_poly.pdbx_strand_id
1 'polypeptide(L)'
;MTTLPDKTDRKMGLVIDLDTCVGCHACVISCKGWNTENYGAPLSDQDPYGSDPSGTFLNRVHSYEVQPEQGAAQLIHFPKSCLHCDDAPCVTVCPTGASYKRVEDGIVLVNESDCIGCGLCAWACPYGAREMDAAEGVMKKCTLCVDRIYNENLPEEDRVPACVRTCPAGARHFGDLGDPDSDVSRLSAERGGMDLMPEQGTKPVNKYLPPRPKDRIEDQIDVLAPLLEPIAADTGGFIGWLDKALSRLPGGTI
;
A
#
# COMPACT_ATOMS: atom_id res chain seq x y z
N MET A 1 5.83 -26.23 -19.87
CA MET A 1 5.18 -24.96 -19.55
C MET A 1 3.91 -25.28 -18.80
N THR A 2 3.76 -24.72 -17.60
CA THR A 2 2.58 -24.90 -16.75
C THR A 2 1.37 -24.14 -17.30
N THR A 3 0.17 -24.63 -17.02
CA THR A 3 -1.09 -24.00 -17.44
C THR A 3 -1.79 -23.35 -16.25
N LEU A 4 -2.60 -22.33 -16.54
CA LEU A 4 -3.54 -21.78 -15.56
C LEU A 4 -4.77 -22.67 -15.48
N PRO A 5 -5.45 -22.73 -14.33
CA PRO A 5 -6.75 -23.38 -14.24
C PRO A 5 -7.79 -22.59 -15.05
N ASP A 6 -8.73 -23.30 -15.68
CA ASP A 6 -9.81 -22.68 -16.47
C ASP A 6 -10.73 -21.79 -15.62
N LYS A 7 -10.93 -22.16 -14.36
CA LYS A 7 -11.73 -21.45 -13.37
C LYS A 7 -11.14 -21.59 -11.97
N THR A 8 -11.50 -20.66 -11.09
CA THR A 8 -11.25 -20.75 -9.65
C THR A 8 -12.57 -20.60 -8.90
N ASP A 9 -12.67 -21.23 -7.74
CA ASP A 9 -13.90 -21.22 -6.93
C ASP A 9 -14.09 -19.88 -6.22
N ARG A 10 -12.98 -19.29 -5.76
CA ARG A 10 -12.92 -17.96 -5.13
C ARG A 10 -11.82 -17.12 -5.78
N LYS A 11 -11.83 -15.81 -5.52
CA LYS A 11 -10.79 -14.87 -5.97
C LYS A 11 -10.30 -14.03 -4.82
N MET A 12 -9.45 -14.63 -3.99
CA MET A 12 -8.88 -13.94 -2.83
C MET A 12 -7.92 -12.84 -3.28
N GLY A 13 -8.11 -11.63 -2.77
CA GLY A 13 -7.31 -10.49 -3.16
C GLY A 13 -7.33 -9.34 -2.17
N LEU A 14 -6.57 -8.29 -2.51
CA LEU A 14 -6.49 -7.06 -1.74
C LEU A 14 -7.22 -5.92 -2.46
N VAL A 15 -7.89 -5.07 -1.68
CA VAL A 15 -8.29 -3.74 -2.10
C VAL A 15 -7.42 -2.74 -1.35
N ILE A 16 -6.70 -1.89 -2.08
CA ILE A 16 -5.69 -0.98 -1.52
C ILE A 16 -6.14 0.45 -1.75
N ASP A 17 -6.44 1.16 -0.67
CA ASP A 17 -6.89 2.55 -0.70
C ASP A 17 -5.68 3.50 -0.74
N LEU A 18 -5.47 4.15 -1.89
CA LEU A 18 -4.39 5.12 -2.08
C LEU A 18 -4.68 6.47 -1.40
N ASP A 19 -5.94 6.72 -1.04
CA ASP A 19 -6.34 7.95 -0.35
C ASP A 19 -5.91 7.95 1.12
N THR A 20 -6.06 6.80 1.78
CA THR A 20 -5.78 6.64 3.22
C THR A 20 -4.36 6.16 3.50
N CYS A 21 -3.64 5.67 2.49
CA CYS A 21 -2.26 5.23 2.67
C CYS A 21 -1.34 6.41 2.99
N VAL A 22 -0.81 6.43 4.21
CA VAL A 22 0.14 7.47 4.69
C VAL A 22 1.62 7.09 4.52
N GLY A 23 1.92 6.01 3.79
CA GLY A 23 3.30 5.61 3.54
C GLY A 23 4.09 5.17 4.78
N CYS A 24 3.44 4.69 5.85
CA CYS A 24 4.13 4.34 7.11
C CYS A 24 5.04 3.10 7.05
N HIS A 25 5.05 2.34 5.95
CA HIS A 25 5.81 1.09 5.77
C HIS A 25 5.52 -0.06 6.76
N ALA A 26 4.56 0.07 7.69
CA ALA A 26 4.18 -1.01 8.61
C ALA A 26 3.80 -2.31 7.87
N CYS A 27 3.10 -2.18 6.74
CA CYS A 27 2.74 -3.31 5.88
C CYS A 27 3.94 -4.03 5.24
N VAL A 28 5.07 -3.35 5.06
CA VAL A 28 6.31 -3.92 4.52
C VAL A 28 7.00 -4.75 5.59
N ILE A 29 7.22 -4.15 6.76
CA ILE A 29 7.93 -4.79 7.87
C ILE A 29 7.14 -5.97 8.43
N SER A 30 5.82 -5.82 8.64
CA SER A 30 4.99 -6.93 9.13
C SER A 30 4.93 -8.09 8.12
N CYS A 31 4.92 -7.80 6.82
CA CYS A 31 4.99 -8.84 5.79
C CYS A 31 6.33 -9.58 5.84
N LYS A 32 7.45 -8.84 5.95
CA LYS A 32 8.78 -9.44 6.12
C LYS A 32 8.82 -10.32 7.37
N GLY A 33 8.46 -9.80 8.54
CA GLY A 33 8.48 -10.54 9.81
C GLY A 33 7.65 -11.82 9.74
N TRP A 34 6.38 -11.73 9.36
CA TRP A 34 5.49 -12.90 9.26
C TRP A 34 6.05 -14.00 8.35
N ASN A 35 6.54 -13.62 7.16
CA ASN A 35 7.03 -14.59 6.18
C ASN A 35 8.49 -15.03 6.44
N THR A 36 9.20 -14.40 7.38
CA THR A 36 10.55 -14.82 7.80
C THR A 36 10.48 -15.78 8.99
N GLU A 37 9.51 -15.57 9.88
CA GLU A 37 9.35 -16.33 11.12
C GLU A 37 8.46 -17.58 10.96
N ASN A 38 7.65 -17.66 9.89
CA ASN A 38 6.66 -18.72 9.70
C ASN A 38 6.94 -19.61 8.46
N TYR A 39 5.88 -20.16 7.84
CA TYR A 39 5.93 -21.14 6.76
C TYR A 39 6.61 -20.60 5.48
N GLY A 40 7.88 -20.92 5.30
CA GLY A 40 8.71 -20.60 4.14
C GLY A 40 10.19 -20.56 4.51
N ALA A 41 11.10 -20.62 3.54
CA ALA A 41 12.48 -20.27 3.84
C ALA A 41 12.56 -18.79 4.25
N PRO A 42 13.42 -18.40 5.21
CA PRO A 42 13.52 -17.02 5.69
C PRO A 42 13.69 -16.06 4.52
N LEU A 43 12.98 -14.94 4.51
CA LEU A 43 13.25 -13.89 3.52
C LEU A 43 14.64 -13.33 3.86
N SER A 44 15.67 -13.74 3.12
CA SER A 44 17.04 -13.45 3.52
C SER A 44 17.37 -11.97 3.37
N ASP A 45 18.27 -11.51 4.24
CA ASP A 45 18.95 -10.22 4.14
C ASP A 45 20.44 -10.50 3.95
N GLN A 46 21.07 -9.81 3.01
CA GLN A 46 22.50 -9.88 2.72
C GLN A 46 23.14 -8.59 3.22
N ASP A 47 24.23 -8.73 3.97
CA ASP A 47 24.97 -7.61 4.54
C ASP A 47 24.09 -6.54 5.24
N PRO A 48 23.11 -6.92 6.11
CA PRO A 48 22.11 -5.99 6.63
C PRO A 48 22.69 -4.82 7.44
N TYR A 49 23.94 -4.94 7.91
CA TYR A 49 24.64 -3.92 8.69
C TYR A 49 25.93 -3.42 8.02
N GLY A 50 26.23 -3.83 6.79
CA GLY A 50 27.42 -3.39 6.08
C GLY A 50 27.11 -2.32 5.03
N SER A 51 27.96 -2.26 4.01
CA SER A 51 27.97 -1.15 3.04
C SER A 51 27.00 -1.34 1.87
N ASP A 52 26.54 -2.56 1.64
CA ASP A 52 25.61 -2.88 0.53
C ASP A 52 24.47 -3.79 1.00
N PRO A 53 23.57 -3.30 1.88
CA PRO A 53 22.48 -4.10 2.40
C PRO A 53 21.48 -4.42 1.29
N SER A 54 21.16 -5.69 1.12
CA SER A 54 20.07 -6.15 0.26
C SER A 54 19.17 -7.14 0.99
N GLY A 55 17.93 -7.28 0.53
CA GLY A 55 17.00 -8.18 1.19
C GLY A 55 15.76 -8.45 0.36
N THR A 56 15.15 -9.60 0.61
CA THR A 56 13.92 -10.01 -0.07
C THR A 56 12.71 -9.37 0.60
N PHE A 57 11.96 -8.53 -0.13
CA PHE A 57 10.75 -7.87 0.33
C PHE A 57 9.57 -8.15 -0.60
N LEU A 58 8.55 -8.84 -0.10
CA LEU A 58 7.38 -9.27 -0.88
C LEU A 58 6.37 -8.15 -1.17
N ASN A 59 6.58 -7.00 -0.53
CA ASN A 59 5.74 -5.83 -0.57
C ASN A 59 6.63 -4.58 -0.44
N ARG A 60 6.37 -3.54 -1.22
CA ARG A 60 7.05 -2.23 -1.13
C ARG A 60 6.02 -1.12 -1.16
N VAL A 61 6.36 0.03 -0.58
CA VAL A 61 5.57 1.26 -0.74
C VAL A 61 6.42 2.23 -1.53
N HIS A 62 5.93 2.59 -2.72
CA HIS A 62 6.53 3.63 -3.54
C HIS A 62 5.81 4.94 -3.26
N SER A 63 6.54 6.05 -3.18
CA SER A 63 5.95 7.37 -2.95
C SER A 63 6.18 8.23 -4.19
N TYR A 64 5.10 8.83 -4.69
CA TYR A 64 5.12 9.66 -5.89
C TYR A 64 4.59 11.04 -5.56
N GLU A 65 5.33 12.07 -5.95
CA GLU A 65 4.75 13.40 -6.07
C GLU A 65 3.99 13.46 -7.39
N VAL A 66 2.71 13.80 -7.30
CA VAL A 66 1.81 13.93 -8.44
C VAL A 66 1.28 15.34 -8.45
N GLN A 67 1.44 16.02 -9.58
CA GLN A 67 0.80 17.31 -9.85
C GLN A 67 -0.46 17.05 -10.68
N PRO A 68 -1.67 17.14 -10.09
CA PRO A 68 -2.89 17.04 -10.86
C PRO A 68 -2.98 18.20 -11.86
N GLU A 69 -3.73 18.03 -12.94
CA GLU A 69 -4.02 19.11 -13.90
C GLU A 69 -4.65 20.34 -13.21
N GLN A 70 -5.43 20.09 -12.15
CA GLN A 70 -6.09 21.10 -11.35
C GLN A 70 -5.82 20.84 -9.87
N GLY A 71 -5.17 21.77 -9.19
CA GLY A 71 -4.91 21.70 -7.74
C GLY A 71 -3.44 21.77 -7.37
N ALA A 72 -3.16 21.63 -6.07
CA ALA A 72 -1.80 21.57 -5.56
C ALA A 72 -1.18 20.17 -5.79
N ALA A 73 0.15 20.10 -5.83
CA ALA A 73 0.88 18.83 -5.82
C ALA A 73 0.48 17.97 -4.61
N GLN A 74 0.45 16.67 -4.82
CA GLN A 74 0.03 15.68 -3.84
C GLN A 74 1.08 14.58 -3.73
N LEU A 75 1.30 14.09 -2.51
CA LEU A 75 2.08 12.88 -2.28
C LEU A 75 1.13 11.68 -2.28
N ILE A 76 1.33 10.74 -3.20
CA ILE A 76 0.61 9.47 -3.27
C ILE A 76 1.55 8.36 -2.86
N HIS A 77 1.16 7.62 -1.82
CA HIS A 77 1.83 6.40 -1.42
C HIS A 77 1.16 5.20 -2.10
N PHE A 78 1.94 4.42 -2.82
CA PHE A 78 1.52 3.31 -3.65
C PHE A 78 2.10 2.00 -3.13
N PRO A 79 1.36 1.27 -2.27
CA PRO A 79 1.79 -0.03 -1.80
C PRO A 79 1.63 -1.07 -2.91
N LYS A 80 2.73 -1.70 -3.29
CA LYS A 80 2.80 -2.70 -4.36
C LYS A 80 3.26 -4.05 -3.81
N SER A 81 2.42 -5.06 -4.00
CA SER A 81 2.72 -6.48 -3.77
C SER A 81 2.31 -7.30 -5.00
N CYS A 82 2.46 -8.63 -4.96
CA CYS A 82 1.87 -9.49 -6.00
C CYS A 82 0.36 -9.24 -6.10
N LEU A 83 -0.16 -9.18 -7.34
CA LEU A 83 -1.57 -8.90 -7.62
C LEU A 83 -2.42 -10.17 -7.85
N HIS A 84 -1.79 -11.35 -7.76
CA HIS A 84 -2.43 -12.67 -7.92
C HIS A 84 -3.33 -12.75 -9.16
N CYS A 85 -2.80 -12.25 -10.28
CA CYS A 85 -3.47 -12.06 -11.56
C CYS A 85 -4.30 -13.26 -12.01
N ASP A 86 -5.44 -12.98 -12.65
CA ASP A 86 -6.27 -14.02 -13.24
C ASP A 86 -5.55 -14.71 -14.40
N ASP A 87 -4.99 -13.90 -15.29
CA ASP A 87 -4.05 -14.31 -16.32
C ASP A 87 -2.63 -14.03 -15.83
N ALA A 88 -2.03 -15.01 -15.14
CA ALA A 88 -0.71 -14.87 -14.51
C ALA A 88 0.41 -15.40 -15.43
N PRO A 89 1.08 -14.55 -16.24
CA PRO A 89 2.14 -15.00 -17.15
C PRO A 89 3.32 -15.64 -16.42
N CYS A 90 3.58 -15.18 -15.18
CA CYS A 90 4.61 -15.76 -14.32
C CYS A 90 4.37 -17.24 -13.96
N VAL A 91 3.15 -17.76 -14.07
CA VAL A 91 2.83 -19.19 -13.93
C VAL A 91 3.17 -19.92 -15.23
N THR A 92 2.76 -19.41 -16.38
CA THR A 92 2.87 -20.13 -17.65
C THR A 92 4.31 -20.24 -18.17
N VAL A 93 5.16 -19.27 -17.83
CA VAL A 93 6.59 -19.29 -18.19
C VAL A 93 7.44 -20.18 -17.29
N CYS A 94 6.90 -20.75 -16.21
CA CYS A 94 7.68 -21.56 -15.29
C CYS A 94 8.04 -22.93 -15.93
N PRO A 95 9.33 -23.26 -16.09
CA PRO A 95 9.71 -24.50 -16.77
C PRO A 95 9.54 -25.74 -15.90
N THR A 96 9.68 -25.61 -14.58
CA THR A 96 9.56 -26.72 -13.61
C THR A 96 8.15 -26.91 -13.07
N GLY A 97 7.29 -25.93 -13.28
CA GLY A 97 5.96 -25.87 -12.67
C GLY A 97 5.92 -25.43 -11.21
N ALA A 98 7.05 -24.93 -10.68
CA ALA A 98 7.11 -24.33 -9.35
C ALA A 98 6.10 -23.18 -9.15
N SER A 99 5.87 -22.33 -10.16
CA SER A 99 4.80 -21.33 -10.07
C SER A 99 3.48 -21.93 -10.51
N TYR A 100 2.45 -21.79 -9.67
CA TYR A 100 1.12 -22.33 -9.93
C TYR A 100 0.03 -21.39 -9.38
N LYS A 101 -1.21 -21.58 -9.83
CA LYS A 101 -2.39 -20.89 -9.31
C LYS A 101 -3.33 -21.92 -8.69
N ARG A 102 -3.76 -21.65 -7.46
CA ARG A 102 -4.69 -22.49 -6.71
C ARG A 102 -6.10 -22.39 -7.28
N VAL A 103 -6.80 -23.52 -7.37
CA VAL A 103 -8.15 -23.59 -7.94
C VAL A 103 -9.17 -23.09 -6.93
N GLU A 104 -8.98 -23.43 -5.67
CA GLU A 104 -9.92 -23.15 -4.59
C GLU A 104 -10.03 -21.66 -4.25
N ASP A 105 -8.96 -20.87 -4.43
CA ASP A 105 -8.90 -19.48 -3.96
C ASP A 105 -8.23 -18.48 -4.91
N GLY A 106 -7.71 -18.95 -6.04
CA GLY A 106 -7.06 -18.11 -7.04
C GLY A 106 -5.70 -17.56 -6.63
N ILE A 107 -5.17 -17.94 -5.45
CA ILE A 107 -3.87 -17.46 -4.98
C ILE A 107 -2.77 -18.07 -5.85
N VAL A 108 -2.08 -17.24 -6.61
CA VAL A 108 -0.82 -17.62 -7.28
C VAL A 108 0.25 -17.89 -6.21
N LEU A 109 1.00 -18.99 -6.30
CA LEU A 109 2.05 -19.41 -5.37
C LEU A 109 3.35 -19.83 -6.08
N VAL A 110 4.39 -20.11 -5.30
CA VAL A 110 5.62 -20.77 -5.73
C VAL A 110 5.85 -21.96 -4.81
N ASN A 111 6.06 -23.15 -5.37
CA ASN A 111 6.67 -24.25 -4.66
C ASN A 111 8.19 -24.03 -4.66
N GLU A 112 8.75 -23.70 -3.51
CA GLU A 112 10.17 -23.38 -3.36
C GLU A 112 11.06 -24.60 -3.65
N SER A 113 10.60 -25.82 -3.32
CA SER A 113 11.36 -27.05 -3.57
C SER A 113 11.51 -27.40 -5.05
N ASP A 114 10.57 -26.98 -5.89
CA ASP A 114 10.60 -27.18 -7.34
C ASP A 114 11.24 -25.99 -8.08
N CYS A 115 11.53 -24.91 -7.36
CA CYS A 115 12.06 -23.69 -7.94
C CYS A 115 13.57 -23.81 -8.17
N ILE A 116 14.00 -23.61 -9.42
CA ILE A 116 15.41 -23.67 -9.81
C ILE A 116 16.08 -22.29 -9.95
N GLY A 117 15.45 -21.23 -9.43
CA GLY A 117 16.05 -19.89 -9.47
C GLY A 117 16.24 -19.25 -10.86
N CYS A 118 15.59 -19.76 -11.91
CA CYS A 118 15.85 -19.30 -13.28
C CYS A 118 15.43 -17.85 -13.61
N GLY A 119 14.64 -17.18 -12.76
CA GLY A 119 14.25 -15.77 -12.95
C GLY A 119 13.18 -15.48 -14.02
N LEU A 120 12.79 -16.45 -14.86
CA LEU A 120 11.82 -16.22 -15.95
C LEU A 120 10.48 -15.64 -15.47
N CYS A 121 9.99 -16.11 -14.32
CA CYS A 121 8.74 -15.62 -13.74
C CYS A 121 8.85 -14.17 -13.25
N ALA A 122 10.03 -13.70 -12.86
CA ALA A 122 10.27 -12.30 -12.52
C ALA A 122 10.29 -11.43 -13.77
N TRP A 123 10.95 -11.89 -14.83
CA TRP A 123 10.97 -11.20 -16.13
C TRP A 123 9.58 -11.08 -16.76
N ALA A 124 8.76 -12.12 -16.62
CA ALA A 124 7.38 -12.12 -17.13
C ALA A 124 6.38 -11.33 -16.27
N CYS A 125 6.74 -10.94 -15.05
CA CYS A 125 5.83 -10.22 -14.16
C CYS A 125 5.92 -8.70 -14.45
N PRO A 126 4.89 -8.07 -15.06
CA PRO A 126 4.96 -6.64 -15.41
C PRO A 126 5.00 -5.74 -14.17
N TYR A 127 4.64 -6.29 -13.01
CA TYR A 127 4.59 -5.58 -11.74
C TYR A 127 5.88 -5.67 -10.94
N GLY A 128 6.88 -6.44 -11.37
CA GLY A 128 8.11 -6.66 -10.59
C GLY A 128 7.82 -7.13 -9.16
N ALA A 129 6.88 -8.08 -9.02
CA ALA A 129 6.38 -8.56 -7.72
C ALA A 129 6.92 -9.95 -7.33
N ARG A 130 7.98 -10.38 -8.00
CA ARG A 130 8.71 -11.64 -7.80
C ARG A 130 10.12 -11.27 -7.40
N GLU A 131 10.58 -11.81 -6.28
CA GLU A 131 11.86 -11.47 -5.66
C GLU A 131 12.74 -12.71 -5.57
N MET A 132 13.97 -12.64 -6.06
CA MET A 132 14.93 -13.71 -5.81
C MET A 132 15.37 -13.64 -4.35
N ASP A 133 15.32 -14.77 -3.65
CA ASP A 133 16.05 -14.92 -2.41
C ASP A 133 17.47 -15.37 -2.72
N ALA A 134 18.45 -14.51 -2.45
CA ALA A 134 19.84 -14.76 -2.84
C ALA A 134 20.50 -15.90 -2.05
N ALA A 135 20.08 -16.11 -0.79
CA ALA A 135 20.62 -17.19 0.04
C ALA A 135 20.09 -18.56 -0.41
N GLU A 136 18.79 -18.64 -0.69
CA GLU A 136 18.13 -19.89 -1.05
C GLU A 136 18.19 -20.19 -2.55
N GLY A 137 18.43 -19.18 -3.39
CA GLY A 137 18.45 -19.33 -4.84
C GLY A 137 17.07 -19.61 -5.45
N VAL A 138 15.99 -19.26 -4.75
CA VAL A 138 14.61 -19.50 -5.18
C VAL A 138 13.80 -18.20 -5.31
N MET A 139 12.78 -18.22 -6.16
CA MET A 139 11.90 -17.08 -6.33
C MET A 139 10.81 -17.04 -5.24
N LYS A 140 10.70 -15.92 -4.55
CA LYS A 140 9.67 -15.63 -3.55
C LYS A 140 8.75 -14.52 -4.04
N LYS A 141 7.56 -14.41 -3.44
CA LYS A 141 6.58 -13.36 -3.72
C LYS A 141 5.51 -13.34 -2.63
N CYS A 142 4.70 -12.29 -2.60
CA CYS A 142 3.52 -12.25 -1.72
C CYS A 142 2.66 -13.50 -1.92
N THR A 143 2.26 -14.12 -0.81
CA THR A 143 1.45 -15.35 -0.76
C THR A 143 0.02 -15.08 -0.33
N LEU A 144 -0.38 -13.80 -0.18
CA LEU A 144 -1.56 -13.37 0.56
C LEU A 144 -1.61 -13.93 2.00
N CYS A 145 -0.44 -14.27 2.55
CA CYS A 145 -0.34 -14.96 3.84
C CYS A 145 -1.27 -16.18 3.88
N VAL A 146 -1.22 -17.03 2.85
CA VAL A 146 -2.07 -18.23 2.72
C VAL A 146 -2.01 -19.11 3.98
N ASP A 147 -0.85 -19.15 4.63
CA ASP A 147 -0.58 -19.82 5.89
C ASP A 147 -1.24 -19.16 7.12
N ARG A 148 -1.60 -17.87 7.03
CA ARG A 148 -2.28 -17.09 8.07
C ARG A 148 -3.79 -17.11 7.92
N ILE A 149 -4.29 -16.91 6.70
CA ILE A 149 -5.74 -16.73 6.43
C ILE A 149 -6.55 -18.01 6.67
N TYR A 150 -5.90 -19.17 6.63
CA TYR A 150 -6.54 -20.46 6.92
C TYR A 150 -6.09 -21.08 8.25
N ASN A 151 -5.33 -20.35 9.07
CA ASN A 151 -4.84 -20.89 10.33
C ASN A 151 -5.92 -20.86 11.41
N GLU A 152 -6.49 -22.02 11.70
CA GLU A 152 -7.54 -22.16 12.71
C GLU A 152 -7.07 -21.92 14.15
N ASN A 153 -5.75 -21.91 14.39
CA ASN A 153 -5.18 -21.57 15.70
C ASN A 153 -5.17 -20.05 15.97
N LEU A 154 -5.49 -19.22 14.97
CA LEU A 154 -5.67 -17.78 15.15
C LEU A 154 -7.15 -17.44 15.38
N PRO A 155 -7.46 -16.41 16.17
CA PRO A 155 -8.79 -15.80 16.20
C PRO A 155 -9.26 -15.44 14.79
N GLU A 156 -10.55 -15.55 14.51
CA GLU A 156 -11.10 -15.33 13.16
C GLU A 156 -10.79 -13.93 12.62
N GLU A 157 -10.87 -12.91 13.49
CA GLU A 157 -10.52 -11.52 13.19
C GLU A 157 -9.03 -11.32 12.81
N ASP A 158 -8.17 -12.25 13.21
CA ASP A 158 -6.75 -12.25 12.88
C ASP A 158 -6.45 -13.08 11.63
N ARG A 159 -7.40 -13.81 11.04
CA ARG A 159 -7.19 -14.64 9.81
C ARG A 159 -7.23 -13.83 8.52
N VAL A 160 -6.46 -12.75 8.49
CA VAL A 160 -6.25 -11.88 7.31
C VAL A 160 -4.76 -11.83 6.95
N PRO A 161 -4.33 -11.17 5.87
CA PRO A 161 -2.90 -10.97 5.62
C PRO A 161 -2.24 -10.08 6.69
N ALA A 162 -0.99 -10.37 7.04
CA ALA A 162 -0.24 -9.58 8.04
C ALA A 162 -0.18 -8.08 7.67
N CYS A 163 -0.01 -7.79 6.37
CA CYS A 163 0.00 -6.43 5.84
C CYS A 163 -1.34 -5.67 5.99
N VAL A 164 -2.46 -6.40 6.07
CA VAL A 164 -3.81 -5.86 6.30
C VAL A 164 -3.98 -5.61 7.80
N ARG A 165 -3.69 -6.63 8.62
CA ARG A 165 -3.85 -6.56 10.07
C ARG A 165 -3.05 -5.42 10.71
N THR A 166 -1.85 -5.17 10.22
CA THR A 166 -0.94 -4.15 10.77
C THR A 166 -1.28 -2.73 10.33
N CYS A 167 -2.13 -2.53 9.32
CA CYS A 167 -2.26 -1.22 8.68
C CYS A 167 -2.98 -0.23 9.61
N PRO A 168 -2.28 0.79 10.15
CA PRO A 168 -2.90 1.70 11.13
C PRO A 168 -3.93 2.63 10.48
N ALA A 169 -3.78 2.90 9.19
CA ALA A 169 -4.67 3.80 8.44
C ALA A 169 -5.86 3.08 7.79
N GLY A 170 -5.95 1.75 7.91
CA GLY A 170 -7.00 0.97 7.24
C GLY A 170 -6.94 1.03 5.71
N ALA A 171 -5.75 1.22 5.12
CA ALA A 171 -5.55 1.38 3.68
C ALA A 171 -5.51 0.05 2.89
N ARG A 172 -5.55 -1.10 3.57
CA ARG A 172 -5.52 -2.41 2.92
C ARG A 172 -6.69 -3.24 3.45
N HIS A 173 -7.48 -3.77 2.53
CA HIS A 173 -8.60 -4.65 2.80
C HIS A 173 -8.36 -5.98 2.11
N PHE A 174 -8.89 -7.07 2.65
CA PHE A 174 -8.73 -8.41 2.12
C PHE A 174 -10.07 -9.15 2.12
N GLY A 175 -10.30 -9.93 1.08
CA GLY A 175 -11.50 -10.74 0.96
C GLY A 175 -11.60 -11.41 -0.40
N ASP A 176 -12.77 -11.95 -0.67
CA ASP A 176 -13.09 -12.63 -1.91
C ASP A 176 -13.70 -11.68 -2.93
N LEU A 177 -12.94 -11.33 -3.97
CA LEU A 177 -13.40 -10.49 -5.08
C LEU A 177 -14.19 -11.26 -6.14
N GLY A 178 -14.39 -12.58 -5.95
CA GLY A 178 -15.29 -13.40 -6.73
C GLY A 178 -16.74 -13.33 -6.24
N ASP A 179 -16.93 -12.95 -4.97
CA ASP A 179 -18.23 -12.75 -4.35
C ASP A 179 -18.61 -11.26 -4.42
N PRO A 180 -19.67 -10.88 -5.18
CA PRO A 180 -20.08 -9.48 -5.31
C PRO A 180 -20.59 -8.86 -4.00
N ASP A 181 -21.04 -9.68 -3.05
CA ASP A 181 -21.59 -9.21 -1.77
C ASP A 181 -20.51 -9.06 -0.68
N SER A 182 -19.27 -9.49 -0.95
CA SER A 182 -18.17 -9.34 -0.01
C SER A 182 -17.83 -7.88 0.25
N ASP A 183 -17.30 -7.58 1.45
CA ASP A 183 -16.95 -6.20 1.83
C ASP A 183 -15.95 -5.56 0.87
N VAL A 184 -14.98 -6.35 0.36
CA VAL A 184 -13.99 -5.85 -0.61
C VAL A 184 -14.60 -5.60 -1.98
N SER A 185 -15.53 -6.43 -2.44
CA SER A 185 -16.22 -6.23 -3.72
C SER A 185 -17.10 -5.00 -3.68
N ARG A 186 -17.89 -4.84 -2.62
CA ARG A 186 -18.70 -3.64 -2.40
C ARG A 186 -17.86 -2.39 -2.30
N LEU A 187 -16.81 -2.39 -1.47
CA LEU A 187 -15.90 -1.27 -1.33
C LEU A 187 -15.25 -0.89 -2.67
N SER A 188 -14.80 -1.90 -3.43
CA SER A 188 -14.20 -1.68 -4.75
C SER A 188 -15.20 -1.07 -5.73
N ALA A 189 -16.44 -1.57 -5.78
CA ALA A 189 -17.48 -1.01 -6.64
C ALA A 189 -17.86 0.42 -6.24
N GLU A 190 -18.05 0.68 -4.94
CA GLU A 190 -18.45 1.98 -4.40
C GLU A 190 -17.39 3.06 -4.61
N ARG A 191 -16.11 2.72 -4.47
CA ARG A 191 -14.98 3.67 -4.54
C ARG A 191 -14.32 3.74 -5.93
N GLY A 192 -14.86 3.04 -6.93
CA GLY A 192 -14.31 3.05 -8.30
C GLY A 192 -12.95 2.35 -8.38
N GLY A 193 -12.85 1.16 -7.81
CA GLY A 193 -11.64 0.35 -7.79
C GLY A 193 -11.13 0.02 -9.18
N MET A 194 -9.82 0.20 -9.36
CA MET A 194 -9.13 0.10 -10.65
C MET A 194 -8.09 -1.02 -10.67
N ASP A 195 -7.91 -1.59 -11.86
CA ASP A 195 -6.82 -2.50 -12.15
C ASP A 195 -5.52 -1.72 -12.38
N LEU A 196 -4.42 -2.27 -11.88
CA LEU A 196 -3.10 -1.73 -12.17
C LEU A 196 -2.62 -2.20 -13.55
N MET A 197 -2.31 -1.25 -14.42
CA MET A 197 -1.80 -1.48 -15.77
C MET A 197 -2.70 -2.45 -16.57
N PRO A 198 -3.98 -2.10 -16.80
CA PRO A 198 -4.92 -2.97 -17.52
C PRO A 198 -4.45 -3.32 -18.94
N GLU A 199 -3.63 -2.48 -19.57
CA GLU A 199 -3.03 -2.70 -20.87
C GLU A 199 -2.13 -3.95 -20.94
N GLN A 200 -1.68 -4.47 -19.79
CA GLN A 200 -0.88 -5.70 -19.72
C GLN A 200 -1.73 -6.97 -19.88
N GLY A 201 -3.06 -6.87 -19.86
CA GLY A 201 -3.96 -8.01 -20.07
C GLY A 201 -3.98 -9.06 -18.95
N THR A 202 -3.18 -8.90 -17.88
CA THR A 202 -3.04 -9.92 -16.82
C THR A 202 -4.27 -10.07 -15.93
N LYS A 203 -5.21 -9.12 -15.97
CA LYS A 203 -6.42 -9.08 -15.13
C LYS A 203 -6.09 -9.25 -13.64
N PRO A 204 -5.42 -8.26 -13.01
CA PRO A 204 -5.14 -8.27 -11.58
C PRO A 204 -6.39 -8.59 -10.75
N VAL A 205 -6.24 -9.46 -9.74
CA VAL A 205 -7.32 -9.68 -8.77
C VAL A 205 -7.33 -8.52 -7.79
N ASN A 206 -6.16 -8.12 -7.27
CA ASN A 206 -6.07 -6.95 -6.39
C ASN A 206 -6.52 -5.67 -7.10
N LYS A 207 -7.22 -4.80 -6.37
CA LYS A 207 -7.72 -3.50 -6.84
C LYS A 207 -7.08 -2.35 -6.07
N TYR A 208 -6.94 -1.21 -6.74
CA TYR A 208 -6.55 0.05 -6.12
C TYR A 208 -7.74 0.99 -6.05
N LEU A 209 -7.94 1.70 -4.95
CA LEU A 209 -8.91 2.79 -4.87
C LEU A 209 -8.18 4.11 -5.11
N PRO A 210 -8.74 5.01 -5.95
CA PRO A 210 -8.09 6.29 -6.23
C PRO A 210 -8.14 7.22 -5.00
N PRO A 211 -7.17 8.15 -4.91
CA PRO A 211 -7.26 9.28 -3.98
C PRO A 211 -8.57 10.04 -4.17
N ARG A 212 -9.21 10.45 -3.07
CA ARG A 212 -10.39 11.32 -3.14
C ARG A 212 -9.95 12.76 -3.35
N PRO A 213 -10.80 13.60 -3.97
CA PRO A 213 -10.63 15.04 -3.87
C PRO A 213 -10.55 15.41 -2.39
N LYS A 214 -9.42 15.95 -1.95
CA LYS A 214 -9.28 16.41 -0.58
C LYS A 214 -10.19 17.61 -0.40
N ASP A 215 -10.94 17.62 0.71
CA ASP A 215 -11.70 18.80 1.10
C ASP A 215 -10.73 19.98 1.12
N ARG A 216 -10.94 20.92 0.20
CA ARG A 216 -10.28 22.21 0.32
C ARG A 216 -10.99 22.87 1.49
N ILE A 217 -10.26 23.16 2.55
CA ILE A 217 -10.67 24.25 3.44
C ILE A 217 -10.79 25.43 2.48
N GLU A 218 -12.02 25.77 2.08
CA GLU A 218 -12.28 27.00 1.36
C GLU A 218 -11.53 28.11 2.11
N ASP A 219 -10.91 29.05 1.39
CA ASP A 219 -9.91 30.02 1.86
C ASP A 219 -10.34 30.94 3.03
N GLN A 220 -11.35 30.59 3.84
CA GLN A 220 -12.05 31.43 4.80
C GLN A 220 -12.55 30.70 6.05
N ILE A 221 -11.78 29.79 6.64
CA ILE A 221 -11.90 29.56 8.09
C ILE A 221 -10.60 29.98 8.74
N ASP A 222 -10.38 31.29 8.80
CA ASP A 222 -9.47 31.84 9.79
C ASP A 222 -10.15 31.69 11.16
N VAL A 223 -9.92 30.53 11.79
CA VAL A 223 -10.43 30.21 13.14
C VAL A 223 -9.97 31.26 14.16
N LEU A 224 -8.87 31.95 13.86
CA LEU A 224 -8.32 32.99 14.70
C LEU A 224 -8.82 34.39 14.33
N ALA A 225 -9.40 34.62 13.15
CA ALA A 225 -9.90 35.94 12.75
C ALA A 225 -10.80 36.59 13.82
N PRO A 226 -11.80 35.89 14.42
CA PRO A 226 -12.62 36.48 15.47
C PRO A 226 -11.84 36.78 16.77
N LEU A 227 -10.73 36.08 17.01
CA LEU A 227 -9.84 36.28 18.16
C LEU A 227 -8.75 37.33 17.89
N LEU A 228 -8.51 37.65 16.62
CA LEU A 228 -7.55 38.64 16.13
C LEU A 228 -8.23 39.97 15.77
N GLU A 229 -9.57 40.04 15.80
CA GLU A 229 -10.29 41.29 15.68
C GLU A 229 -9.82 42.28 16.77
N PRO A 230 -9.31 43.47 16.39
CA PRO A 230 -8.86 44.46 17.35
C PRO A 230 -10.01 44.86 18.28
N ILE A 231 -9.85 44.59 19.58
CA ILE A 231 -10.85 44.94 20.61
C ILE A 231 -11.06 46.46 20.70
N ALA A 232 -10.08 47.25 20.24
CA ALA A 232 -10.21 48.68 20.04
C ALA A 232 -9.26 49.15 18.92
N ALA A 233 -9.76 49.94 17.97
CA ALA A 233 -8.96 50.56 16.91
C ALA A 233 -8.26 51.86 17.37
N ASP A 234 -8.77 52.49 18.43
CA ASP A 234 -8.21 53.70 19.03
C ASP A 234 -8.25 53.57 20.55
N THR A 235 -7.08 53.73 21.19
CA THR A 235 -7.02 53.95 22.64
C THR A 235 -7.47 55.38 22.92
N GLY A 236 -8.67 55.57 23.46
CA GLY A 236 -9.15 56.87 23.94
C GLY A 236 -8.63 57.24 25.33
N GLY A 237 -8.77 58.51 25.70
CA GLY A 237 -8.49 58.98 27.07
C GLY A 237 -7.01 58.96 27.46
N PHE A 238 -6.73 58.61 28.72
CA PHE A 238 -5.39 58.65 29.29
C PHE A 238 -4.40 57.71 28.59
N ILE A 239 -4.84 56.51 28.21
CA ILE A 239 -3.97 55.53 27.54
C ILE A 239 -3.59 56.00 26.14
N GLY A 240 -4.52 56.59 25.39
CA GLY A 240 -4.20 57.20 24.08
C GLY A 240 -3.29 58.41 24.16
N TRP A 241 -3.42 59.22 25.22
CA TRP A 241 -2.49 60.32 25.47
C TRP A 241 -1.08 59.79 25.81
N LEU A 242 -1.00 58.75 26.64
CA LEU A 242 0.27 58.12 27.04
C LEU A 242 0.99 57.48 25.85
N ASP A 243 0.28 56.76 24.99
CA ASP A 243 0.83 56.14 23.79
C ASP A 243 1.38 57.20 22.80
N LYS A 244 0.65 58.30 22.60
CA LYS A 244 1.12 59.48 21.84
C LYS A 244 2.32 60.19 22.47
N ALA A 245 2.45 60.16 23.80
CA ALA A 245 3.57 60.76 24.50
C ALA A 245 4.83 59.88 24.40
N LEU A 246 4.68 58.56 24.51
CA LEU A 246 5.78 57.60 24.44
C LEU A 246 6.32 57.43 23.02
N SER A 247 5.46 57.44 22.00
CA SER A 247 5.86 57.41 20.57
C SER A 247 6.64 58.66 20.11
N ARG A 248 6.62 59.75 20.88
CA ARG A 248 7.39 60.98 20.61
C ARG A 248 8.79 60.97 21.24
N LEU A 249 9.16 59.93 22.00
CA LEU A 249 10.50 59.82 22.56
C LEU A 249 11.52 59.43 21.48
N PRO A 250 12.77 59.95 21.53
CA PRO A 250 13.79 59.61 20.54
C PRO A 250 14.14 58.12 20.65
N GLY A 251 13.85 57.36 19.59
CA GLY A 251 14.02 55.90 19.54
C GLY A 251 12.77 55.13 19.11
N GLY A 252 11.61 55.78 19.04
CA GLY A 252 10.40 55.22 18.45
C GLY A 252 10.39 55.40 16.92
N THR A 253 10.95 54.46 16.17
CA THR A 253 10.71 54.34 14.74
C THR A 253 9.99 53.04 14.42
N ILE A 254 8.85 53.22 13.75
CA ILE A 254 8.17 52.34 12.77
C ILE A 254 7.70 50.99 13.32
#